data_AF-A0A9E5WUC7-F1
#
_entry.id   AF-A0A9E5WUC7-F1
#
_cell.length_a   1.000
_cell.length_b   1.000
_cell.length_c   1.000
_cell.angle_alpha   90.00
_cell.angle_beta   90.00
_cell.angle_gamma   90.00
#
_symmetry.space_group_name_H-M   'P 1'
#
loop_
_entity.id
_entity.type
_entity.pdbx_description
1 polymer ?
#
loop_
_entity_poly.entity_id
_entity_poly.type
_entity_poly.pdbx_seq_one_letter_code
_entity_poly.pdbx_strand_id
1 'polypeptide(L)'
;MSQEPVSPKRSVWGGVGCLVLFIGPFVATGAFMWCLSISQLVDWYKAQSWVEVPARIWSAELRIEMGDEAPGYFVDAEYEYVYQGRRFIGTRVALQPGGDSIGTFHHDVAAELKEYARAGKPFRCFVNPKNPAEAVLYRTVRAEVIHFYVLFVLAFGGIGWAFANHVATQAVRAKHRARLQRRFPQQPWRWLPEWSEEGIPSSAGKMARTSLMWTIFVVGATAPSIIASAVDDRPDAHVWHRLGWIHRGLVVAAMVATVVLFARRAKYGRSRLFLDGGLAVPGEVVSGLITVARHARSLVRVVEHFYCQQEGKTFVSGDETEAPPKVILWERSCVLEGPGLLDATNRGVLPVRFRLPESVNETQMTDEGLAVIRWFLDVKGKADGLDYFEKFEVPVFRVLTAKTSDSDPEEKKLASESDVSQSDQTLLASGVIVERFPPDTVAFTRSRKNALTAAVATTFFFLPVFAGGGIALHWVGAPVAFPIIFCVVATVAVLAAWSHWLDKQRIELNEQELFIIRRFIGPERLRRIALSDVATVEINQIGYSGRHALFELLLKSTSGERTVLLQPLKGRQAAEIIAGEIRRRVEAACSRARDGAEARGTSPTDERSAWRKSST
;
A
#
# COMPACT_ATOMS: atom_id res chain seq x y z
N MET A 1 -16.32 -34.96 34.71
CA MET A 1 -15.71 -33.68 34.30
C MET A 1 -16.82 -32.76 33.82
N SER A 2 -17.09 -31.76 34.64
CA SER A 2 -18.08 -30.70 34.47
C SER A 2 -17.78 -29.86 33.23
N GLN A 3 -18.79 -29.68 32.37
CA GLN A 3 -18.75 -28.70 31.29
C GLN A 3 -18.82 -27.29 31.89
N GLU A 4 -17.79 -26.49 31.68
CA GLU A 4 -17.83 -25.06 31.97
C GLU A 4 -18.82 -24.37 31.02
N PRO A 5 -19.64 -23.42 31.51
CA PRO A 5 -20.59 -22.70 30.67
C PRO A 5 -19.86 -21.70 29.77
N VAL A 6 -20.09 -21.82 28.47
CA VAL A 6 -19.70 -20.85 27.44
C VAL A 6 -20.32 -19.48 27.78
N SER A 7 -19.46 -18.46 27.91
CA SER A 7 -19.85 -17.09 28.26
C SER A 7 -20.78 -16.46 27.20
N PRO A 8 -21.69 -15.55 27.61
CA PRO A 8 -22.72 -15.03 26.71
C PRO A 8 -22.13 -14.05 25.69
N LYS A 9 -22.50 -14.27 24.44
CA LYS A 9 -22.32 -13.42 23.25
C LYS A 9 -22.37 -11.92 23.61
N ARG A 10 -21.27 -11.21 23.36
CA ARG A 10 -21.31 -9.74 23.23
C ARG A 10 -22.33 -9.39 22.13
N SER A 11 -23.33 -8.58 22.49
CA SER A 11 -24.44 -8.26 21.61
C SER A 11 -23.95 -7.46 20.40
N VAL A 12 -24.31 -7.91 19.20
CA VAL A 12 -24.03 -7.23 17.92
C VAL A 12 -24.61 -5.80 17.92
N TRP A 13 -25.57 -5.49 18.80
CA TRP A 13 -26.14 -4.16 19.01
C TRP A 13 -25.18 -3.15 19.65
N GLY A 14 -24.25 -3.58 20.51
CA GLY A 14 -23.22 -2.69 21.06
C GLY A 14 -22.25 -2.16 20.00
N GLY A 15 -21.93 -2.98 19.00
CA GLY A 15 -21.00 -2.60 17.92
C GLY A 15 -21.57 -1.58 16.93
N VAL A 16 -22.87 -1.68 16.61
CA VAL A 16 -23.52 -0.75 15.66
C VAL A 16 -23.81 0.61 16.32
N GLY A 17 -24.22 0.62 17.58
CA GLY A 17 -24.44 1.85 18.34
C GLY A 17 -23.16 2.67 18.53
N CYS A 18 -22.05 2.02 18.91
CA CYS A 18 -20.75 2.67 19.02
C CYS A 18 -20.23 3.21 17.68
N LEU A 19 -20.49 2.51 16.57
CA LEU A 19 -20.08 2.97 15.25
C LEU A 19 -20.84 4.23 14.80
N VAL A 20 -22.15 4.31 15.08
CA VAL A 20 -22.96 5.49 14.74
C VAL A 20 -22.54 6.69 15.59
N LEU A 21 -22.26 6.50 16.88
CA LEU A 21 -21.73 7.56 17.75
C LEU A 21 -20.35 8.06 17.31
N PHE A 22 -19.53 7.17 16.75
CA PHE A 22 -18.20 7.55 16.25
C PHE A 22 -18.25 8.23 14.88
N ILE A 23 -19.08 7.76 13.94
CA ILE A 23 -19.13 8.28 12.56
C ILE A 23 -20.04 9.50 12.41
N GLY A 24 -21.12 9.55 13.19
CA GLY A 24 -22.16 10.58 13.13
C GLY A 24 -21.61 12.02 13.19
N PRO A 25 -20.74 12.35 14.16
CA PRO A 25 -20.13 13.67 14.25
C PRO A 25 -19.35 14.06 12.99
N PHE A 26 -18.55 13.17 12.41
CA PHE A 26 -17.77 13.48 11.21
C PHE A 26 -18.65 13.78 9.98
N VAL A 27 -19.71 12.98 9.78
CA VAL A 27 -20.68 13.24 8.71
C VAL A 27 -21.43 14.54 8.95
N ALA A 28 -21.82 14.83 10.19
CA ALA A 28 -22.50 16.07 10.56
C ALA A 28 -21.62 17.31 10.35
N THR A 29 -20.35 17.25 10.77
CA THR A 29 -19.37 18.33 10.53
C THR A 29 -19.15 18.56 9.04
N GLY A 30 -19.01 17.49 8.25
CA GLY A 30 -18.90 17.61 6.80
C GLY A 30 -20.14 18.24 6.16
N ALA A 31 -21.34 17.85 6.58
CA ALA A 31 -22.59 18.44 6.10
C ALA A 31 -22.73 19.91 6.50
N PHE A 32 -22.36 20.26 7.74
CA PHE A 32 -22.35 21.65 8.22
C PHE A 32 -21.39 22.53 7.41
N MET A 33 -20.15 22.06 7.22
CA MET A 33 -19.15 22.77 6.40
C MET A 33 -19.59 22.91 4.93
N TRP A 34 -20.32 21.94 4.40
CA TRP A 34 -20.89 21.99 3.06
C TRP A 34 -21.97 23.06 2.95
N CYS A 35 -22.87 23.15 3.94
CA CYS A 35 -23.86 24.21 4.02
C CYS A 35 -23.20 25.60 4.10
N LEU A 36 -22.15 25.77 4.91
CA LEU A 36 -21.40 27.03 4.98
C LEU A 36 -20.72 27.39 3.65
N SER A 37 -20.15 26.40 2.96
CA SER A 37 -19.54 26.62 1.65
C SER A 37 -20.56 27.06 0.60
N ILE A 38 -21.72 26.39 0.55
CA ILE A 38 -22.79 26.75 -0.38
C ILE A 38 -23.35 28.13 -0.07
N SER A 39 -23.57 28.46 1.22
CA SER A 39 -24.13 29.77 1.58
C SER A 39 -23.21 30.91 1.12
N GLN A 40 -21.90 30.75 1.23
CA GLN A 40 -20.94 31.74 0.72
C GLN A 40 -20.98 31.89 -0.80
N LEU A 41 -21.06 30.78 -1.53
CA LEU A 41 -21.16 30.81 -3.00
C LEU A 41 -22.46 31.49 -3.46
N VAL A 42 -23.56 31.27 -2.74
CA VAL A 42 -24.85 31.93 -3.00
C VAL A 42 -24.76 33.43 -2.73
N ASP A 43 -24.16 33.84 -1.61
CA ASP A 43 -23.99 35.25 -1.28
C ASP A 43 -23.07 35.97 -2.29
N TRP A 44 -21.97 35.31 -2.70
CA TRP A 44 -21.11 35.81 -3.76
C TRP A 44 -21.83 35.97 -5.09
N TYR A 45 -22.64 34.98 -5.47
CA TYR A 45 -23.43 35.03 -6.70
C TYR A 45 -24.44 36.19 -6.68
N LYS A 46 -25.14 36.39 -5.55
CA LYS A 46 -26.05 37.54 -5.37
C LYS A 46 -25.30 38.87 -5.47
N ALA A 47 -24.13 38.95 -4.83
CA ALA A 47 -23.31 40.16 -4.78
C ALA A 47 -22.71 40.60 -6.13
N GLN A 48 -22.72 39.73 -7.15
CA GLN A 48 -22.32 40.12 -8.51
C GLN A 48 -23.24 41.20 -9.10
N SER A 49 -24.52 41.20 -8.71
CA SER A 49 -25.52 42.17 -9.16
C SER A 49 -25.56 43.47 -8.34
N TRP A 50 -24.73 43.59 -7.31
CA TRP A 50 -24.74 44.73 -6.41
C TRP A 50 -24.05 45.95 -7.04
N VAL A 51 -24.59 47.14 -6.75
CA VAL A 51 -24.16 48.40 -7.36
C VAL A 51 -23.02 49.00 -6.55
N GLU A 52 -21.95 49.39 -7.23
CA GLU A 52 -20.80 50.05 -6.61
C GLU A 52 -21.07 51.53 -6.38
N VAL A 53 -20.92 52.00 -5.13
CA VAL A 53 -21.06 53.40 -4.70
C VAL A 53 -19.91 53.80 -3.78
N PRO A 54 -19.54 55.09 -3.73
CA PRO A 54 -18.55 55.57 -2.78
C PRO A 54 -19.14 55.59 -1.35
N ALA A 55 -18.37 55.08 -0.39
CA ALA A 55 -18.65 55.09 1.03
C ALA A 55 -17.54 55.81 1.81
N ARG A 56 -17.91 56.45 2.92
CA ARG A 56 -16.97 57.06 3.86
C ARG A 56 -16.77 56.12 5.04
N ILE A 57 -15.54 55.68 5.28
CA ILE A 57 -15.19 54.85 6.44
C ILE A 57 -15.07 55.75 7.67
N TRP A 58 -15.78 55.42 8.73
CA TRP A 58 -15.75 56.13 10.03
C TRP A 58 -14.75 55.50 10.99
N SER A 59 -14.80 54.17 11.13
CA SER A 59 -13.90 53.40 11.99
C SER A 59 -13.53 52.08 11.31
N ALA A 60 -12.32 51.58 11.61
CA ALA A 60 -11.84 50.28 11.17
C ALA A 60 -10.81 49.75 12.17
N GLU A 61 -11.14 48.63 12.83
CA GLU A 61 -10.30 48.01 13.84
C GLU A 61 -10.19 46.50 13.61
N LEU A 62 -8.99 45.97 13.88
CA LEU A 62 -8.74 44.54 13.91
C LEU A 62 -9.02 44.05 15.33
N ARG A 63 -10.07 43.25 15.50
CA ARG A 63 -10.37 42.58 16.77
C ARG A 63 -9.77 41.18 16.77
N ILE A 64 -9.06 40.85 17.84
CA ILE A 64 -8.44 39.54 18.05
C ILE A 64 -9.15 38.87 19.21
N GLU A 65 -9.76 37.72 18.96
CA GLU A 65 -10.38 36.89 19.99
C GLU A 65 -9.48 35.68 20.25
N MET A 66 -8.94 35.57 21.46
CA MET A 66 -8.07 34.45 21.84
C MET A 66 -8.93 33.21 22.13
N GLY A 67 -8.81 32.17 21.30
CA GLY A 67 -9.41 30.86 21.53
C GLY A 67 -8.42 29.87 22.16
N ASP A 68 -8.94 28.72 22.62
CA ASP A 68 -8.15 27.66 23.26
C ASP A 68 -7.13 27.00 22.31
N GLU A 69 -7.42 26.92 21.00
CA GLU A 69 -6.55 26.31 20.00
C GLU A 69 -5.81 27.34 19.12
N ALA A 70 -6.50 28.42 18.72
CA ALA A 70 -5.96 29.47 17.87
C ALA A 70 -6.71 30.80 18.05
N PRO A 71 -6.05 31.95 17.82
CA PRO A 71 -6.71 33.25 17.81
C PRO A 71 -7.60 33.42 16.56
N GLY A 72 -8.80 33.97 16.74
CA GLY A 72 -9.68 34.41 15.65
C GLY A 72 -9.48 35.90 15.35
N TYR A 73 -9.37 36.26 14.07
CA TYR A 73 -9.22 37.64 13.63
C TYR A 73 -10.51 38.14 12.99
N PHE A 74 -10.94 39.35 13.35
CA PHE A 74 -12.16 40.00 12.88
C PHE A 74 -11.83 41.43 12.44
N VAL A 75 -12.51 41.94 11.42
CA VAL A 75 -12.45 43.36 11.05
C VAL A 75 -13.79 44.00 11.36
N ASP A 76 -13.81 44.86 12.37
CA ASP A 76 -14.96 45.70 12.71
C ASP A 76 -14.78 47.05 12.00
N ALA A 77 -15.72 47.41 11.11
CA ALA A 77 -15.68 48.70 10.43
C ALA A 77 -17.09 49.30 10.32
N GLU A 78 -17.19 50.62 10.48
CA GLU A 78 -18.42 51.38 10.25
C GLU A 78 -18.24 52.35 9.10
N TYR A 79 -19.22 52.43 8.21
CA TYR A 79 -19.16 53.30 7.04
C TYR A 79 -20.52 53.87 6.66
N GLU A 80 -20.53 55.08 6.10
CA GLU A 80 -21.72 55.75 5.58
C GLU A 80 -21.68 55.76 4.04
N TYR A 81 -22.80 55.47 3.41
CA TYR A 81 -22.96 55.54 1.96
C TYR A 81 -24.30 56.16 1.57
N VAL A 82 -24.36 56.71 0.37
CA VAL A 82 -25.58 57.29 -0.20
C VAL A 82 -26.01 56.46 -1.39
N TYR A 83 -27.25 55.95 -1.34
CA TYR A 83 -27.86 55.22 -2.44
C TYR A 83 -29.22 55.84 -2.76
N GLN A 84 -29.45 56.20 -4.02
CA GLN A 84 -30.68 56.85 -4.48
C GLN A 84 -31.10 58.07 -3.63
N GLY A 85 -30.13 58.89 -3.20
CA GLY A 85 -30.37 60.09 -2.39
C GLY A 85 -30.66 59.83 -0.90
N ARG A 86 -30.65 58.58 -0.43
CA ARG A 86 -30.82 58.21 0.98
C ARG A 86 -29.49 57.78 1.58
N ARG A 87 -29.23 58.21 2.82
CA ARG A 87 -28.05 57.84 3.60
C ARG A 87 -28.29 56.53 4.35
N PHE A 88 -27.29 55.66 4.34
CA PHE A 88 -27.29 54.38 5.03
C PHE A 88 -25.96 54.19 5.78
N ILE A 89 -26.00 53.39 6.84
CA ILE A 89 -24.82 52.99 7.60
C ILE A 89 -24.64 51.48 7.41
N GLY A 90 -23.43 51.07 7.06
CA GLY A 90 -23.06 49.67 6.91
C GLY A 90 -21.95 49.28 7.89
N THR A 91 -21.98 48.02 8.31
CA THR A 91 -20.98 47.42 9.20
C THR A 91 -20.30 46.18 8.61
N ARG A 92 -20.86 45.65 7.52
CA ARG A 92 -20.38 44.40 6.92
C ARG A 92 -19.19 44.69 6.02
N VAL A 93 -18.03 44.15 6.39
CA VAL A 93 -16.77 44.33 5.64
C VAL A 93 -16.72 43.39 4.43
N ALA A 94 -17.02 42.10 4.62
CA ALA A 94 -16.93 41.08 3.59
C ALA A 94 -18.22 40.25 3.45
N LEU A 95 -18.33 39.47 2.38
CA LEU A 95 -19.46 38.54 2.18
C LEU A 95 -19.58 37.52 3.32
N GLN A 96 -18.48 37.09 3.92
CA GLN A 96 -18.53 36.22 5.08
C GLN A 96 -18.56 37.06 6.36
N PRO A 97 -19.63 36.96 7.17
CA PRO A 97 -19.63 37.53 8.51
C PRO A 97 -18.77 36.67 9.45
N GLY A 98 -18.14 37.31 10.42
CA GLY A 98 -17.33 36.64 11.45
C GLY A 98 -15.83 36.65 11.16
N GLY A 99 -15.09 36.07 12.09
CA GLY A 99 -13.64 36.06 12.13
C GLY A 99 -13.08 34.65 12.07
N ASP A 100 -11.82 34.56 11.65
CA ASP A 100 -11.11 33.31 11.45
C ASP A 100 -9.60 33.54 11.48
N SER A 101 -8.84 32.45 11.47
CA SER A 101 -7.38 32.41 11.45
C SER A 101 -6.79 32.11 10.06
N ILE A 102 -7.57 32.26 8.99
CA ILE A 102 -7.26 31.74 7.66
C ILE A 102 -6.73 32.86 6.75
N GLY A 103 -5.42 32.81 6.51
CA GLY A 103 -4.72 33.75 5.62
C GLY A 103 -4.49 35.12 6.25
N THR A 104 -4.07 36.11 5.44
CA THR A 104 -3.74 37.47 5.89
C THR A 104 -4.89 38.48 5.72
N PHE A 105 -6.01 38.06 5.14
CA PHE A 105 -7.13 38.93 4.74
C PHE A 105 -7.54 39.94 5.82
N HIS A 106 -7.74 39.49 7.06
CA HIS A 106 -8.20 40.38 8.14
C HIS A 106 -7.15 41.45 8.49
N HIS A 107 -5.86 41.10 8.48
CA HIS A 107 -4.77 42.06 8.70
C HIS A 107 -4.67 43.07 7.57
N ASP A 108 -4.69 42.60 6.32
CA ASP A 108 -4.54 43.44 5.13
C ASP A 108 -5.71 44.42 4.98
N VAL A 109 -6.94 43.92 5.16
CA VAL A 109 -8.15 44.73 5.07
C VAL A 109 -8.27 45.73 6.22
N ALA A 110 -7.93 45.34 7.46
CA ALA A 110 -7.93 46.27 8.57
C ALA A 110 -6.91 47.40 8.37
N ALA A 111 -5.71 47.08 7.86
CA ALA A 111 -4.69 48.07 7.54
C ALA A 111 -5.16 49.04 6.45
N GLU A 112 -5.72 48.51 5.35
CA GLU A 112 -6.25 49.31 4.24
C GLU A 112 -7.38 50.23 4.71
N LEU A 113 -8.42 49.68 5.36
CA LEU A 113 -9.58 50.47 5.80
C LEU A 113 -9.20 51.55 6.83
N LYS A 114 -8.23 51.27 7.70
CA LYS A 114 -7.72 52.25 8.67
C LYS A 114 -7.00 53.41 7.99
N GLU A 115 -6.31 53.18 6.89
CA GLU A 115 -5.70 54.24 6.07
C GLU A 115 -6.78 55.13 5.43
N TYR A 116 -7.82 54.53 4.85
CA TYR A 116 -8.94 55.29 4.25
C TYR A 116 -9.73 56.10 5.28
N ALA A 117 -9.96 55.54 6.48
CA ALA A 117 -10.62 56.24 7.58
C ALA A 117 -9.81 57.48 8.02
N ARG A 118 -8.47 57.35 8.14
CA ARG A 118 -7.58 58.46 8.49
C ARG A 118 -7.49 59.53 7.41
N ALA A 119 -7.44 59.10 6.14
CA ALA A 119 -7.32 60.01 5.00
C ALA A 119 -8.65 60.69 4.63
N GLY A 120 -9.79 60.20 5.12
CA GLY A 120 -11.13 60.70 4.77
C GLY A 120 -11.48 60.51 3.29
N LYS A 121 -10.79 59.58 2.60
CA LYS A 121 -11.01 59.30 1.18
C LYS A 121 -12.22 58.37 1.01
N PRO A 122 -13.00 58.52 -0.08
CA PRO A 122 -14.07 57.57 -0.38
C PRO A 122 -13.49 56.18 -0.68
N PHE A 123 -14.12 55.15 -0.13
CA PHE A 123 -13.84 53.74 -0.40
C PHE A 123 -14.99 53.12 -1.19
N ARG A 124 -14.72 52.09 -1.98
CA ARG A 124 -15.76 51.39 -2.77
C ARG A 124 -16.68 50.57 -1.87
N CYS A 125 -17.98 50.63 -2.10
CA CYS A 125 -18.99 49.87 -1.36
C CYS A 125 -19.99 49.28 -2.36
N PHE A 126 -20.36 48.02 -2.17
CA PHE A 126 -21.31 47.30 -3.02
C PHE A 126 -22.65 47.21 -2.30
N VAL A 127 -23.68 47.82 -2.87
CA VAL A 127 -25.02 47.91 -2.27
C VAL A 127 -25.99 46.98 -2.99
N ASN A 128 -26.78 46.23 -2.21
CA ASN A 128 -27.83 45.38 -2.74
C ASN A 128 -29.01 46.24 -3.27
N PRO A 129 -29.29 46.26 -4.58
CA PRO A 129 -30.36 47.10 -5.14
C PRO A 129 -31.76 46.68 -4.68
N LYS A 130 -31.93 45.42 -4.26
CA LYS A 130 -33.21 44.90 -3.73
C LYS A 130 -33.41 45.25 -2.26
N ASN A 131 -32.32 45.43 -1.52
CA ASN A 131 -32.35 45.81 -0.11
C ASN A 131 -31.19 46.78 0.19
N PRO A 132 -31.37 48.10 -0.01
CA PRO A 132 -30.28 49.08 0.09
C PRO A 132 -29.63 49.21 1.46
N ALA A 133 -30.20 48.61 2.52
CA ALA A 133 -29.56 48.55 3.84
C ALA A 133 -28.44 47.49 3.90
N GLU A 134 -28.42 46.53 2.97
CA GLU A 134 -27.36 45.54 2.84
C GLU A 134 -26.28 46.06 1.89
N ALA A 135 -25.08 46.23 2.43
CA ALA A 135 -23.90 46.57 1.67
C ALA A 135 -22.67 45.84 2.17
N VAL A 136 -21.65 45.69 1.32
CA VAL A 136 -20.33 45.12 1.67
C VAL A 136 -19.21 45.94 1.06
N LEU A 137 -18.06 46.03 1.75
CA LEU A 137 -16.86 46.68 1.22
C LEU A 137 -16.08 45.75 0.27
N TYR A 138 -16.04 44.45 0.59
CA TYR A 138 -15.40 43.40 -0.20
C TYR A 138 -16.42 42.35 -0.63
N ARG A 139 -16.70 42.28 -1.94
CA ARG A 139 -17.55 41.25 -2.57
C ARG A 139 -16.77 40.03 -3.09
N THR A 140 -15.47 39.94 -2.81
CA THR A 140 -14.63 38.83 -3.26
C THR A 140 -14.80 37.63 -2.35
N VAL A 141 -14.75 36.45 -2.95
CA VAL A 141 -14.68 35.18 -2.22
C VAL A 141 -13.26 34.96 -1.76
N ARG A 142 -13.10 34.59 -0.49
CA ARG A 142 -11.81 34.22 0.08
C ARG A 142 -11.51 32.77 -0.27
N ALA A 143 -10.68 32.58 -1.29
CA ALA A 143 -10.34 31.26 -1.82
C ALA A 143 -9.73 30.34 -0.74
N GLU A 144 -9.02 30.92 0.22
CA GLU A 144 -8.38 30.23 1.34
C GLU A 144 -9.43 29.59 2.25
N VAL A 145 -10.52 30.30 2.54
CA VAL A 145 -11.62 29.80 3.38
C VAL A 145 -12.42 28.73 2.65
N ILE A 146 -12.73 28.94 1.37
CA ILE A 146 -13.40 27.90 0.56
C ILE A 146 -12.54 26.64 0.48
N HIS A 147 -11.23 26.78 0.25
CA HIS A 147 -10.33 25.63 0.20
C HIS A 147 -10.33 24.88 1.52
N PHE A 148 -10.24 25.60 2.64
CA PHE A 148 -10.34 25.02 3.98
C PHE A 148 -11.65 24.25 4.19
N TYR A 149 -12.81 24.83 3.86
CA TYR A 149 -14.09 24.14 4.01
C TYR A 149 -14.23 22.93 3.10
N VAL A 150 -13.81 23.00 1.84
CA VAL A 150 -13.87 21.87 0.91
C VAL A 150 -13.02 20.70 1.40
N LEU A 151 -11.84 20.98 1.97
CA LEU A 151 -11.01 19.94 2.60
C LEU A 151 -11.75 19.27 3.76
N PHE A 152 -12.41 20.03 4.63
CA PHE A 152 -13.20 19.47 5.74
C PHE A 152 -14.42 18.67 5.24
N VAL A 153 -15.14 19.14 4.23
CA VAL A 153 -16.27 18.41 3.63
C VAL A 153 -15.79 17.07 3.09
N LEU A 154 -14.68 17.05 2.36
CA LEU A 154 -14.18 15.82 1.75
C LEU A 154 -13.57 14.87 2.78
N ALA A 155 -12.78 15.39 3.71
CA ALA A 155 -12.12 14.60 4.76
C ALA A 155 -13.13 14.03 5.75
N PHE A 156 -14.08 14.81 6.24
CA PHE A 156 -15.01 14.35 7.27
C PHE A 156 -16.34 13.86 6.69
N GLY A 157 -16.93 14.62 5.77
CA GLY A 157 -18.18 14.24 5.11
C GLY A 157 -18.00 13.08 4.13
N GLY A 158 -17.04 13.21 3.22
CA GLY A 158 -16.76 12.20 2.18
C GLY A 158 -16.30 10.86 2.76
N ILE A 159 -15.28 10.87 3.63
CA ILE A 159 -14.76 9.65 4.28
C ILE A 159 -15.81 9.07 5.24
N GLY A 160 -16.46 9.91 6.05
CA GLY A 160 -17.52 9.47 6.97
C GLY A 160 -18.67 8.77 6.24
N TRP A 161 -19.14 9.33 5.14
CA TRP A 161 -20.18 8.71 4.31
C TRP A 161 -19.71 7.41 3.63
N ALA A 162 -18.47 7.37 3.11
CA ALA A 162 -17.90 6.16 2.52
C ALA A 162 -17.79 5.03 3.55
N PHE A 163 -17.34 5.35 4.77
CA PHE A 163 -17.23 4.39 5.85
C PHE A 163 -18.61 3.93 6.35
N ALA A 164 -19.59 4.83 6.50
CA ALA A 164 -20.98 4.47 6.81
C ALA A 164 -21.57 3.50 5.78
N ASN A 165 -21.38 3.75 4.48
CA ASN A 165 -21.80 2.83 3.42
C ASN A 165 -21.04 1.50 3.47
N HIS A 166 -19.73 1.53 3.73
CA HIS A 166 -18.95 0.31 3.90
C HIS A 166 -19.53 -0.55 5.03
N VAL A 167 -19.79 0.04 6.19
CA VAL A 167 -20.38 -0.63 7.35
C VAL A 167 -21.77 -1.15 7.04
N ALA A 168 -22.63 -0.36 6.41
CA ALA A 168 -23.98 -0.78 6.05
C ALA A 168 -23.95 -1.96 5.07
N THR A 169 -23.11 -1.89 4.03
CA THR A 169 -22.95 -3.00 3.07
C THR A 169 -22.37 -4.25 3.72
N GLN A 170 -21.40 -4.11 4.63
CA GLN A 170 -20.84 -5.22 5.39
C GLN A 170 -21.87 -5.83 6.35
N ALA A 171 -22.71 -5.04 7.00
CA ALA A 171 -23.77 -5.53 7.88
C ALA A 171 -24.83 -6.34 7.11
N VAL A 172 -25.24 -5.86 5.93
CA VAL A 172 -26.14 -6.62 5.04
C VAL A 172 -25.49 -7.92 4.59
N ARG A 173 -24.22 -7.87 4.17
CA ARG A 173 -23.45 -9.06 3.78
C ARG A 173 -23.26 -10.04 4.94
N ALA A 174 -23.01 -9.57 6.15
CA ALA A 174 -22.87 -10.38 7.36
C ALA A 174 -24.18 -11.09 7.71
N LYS A 175 -25.32 -10.40 7.60
CA LYS A 175 -26.65 -11.04 7.76
C LYS A 175 -26.89 -12.13 6.72
N HIS A 176 -26.56 -11.87 5.46
CA HIS A 176 -26.70 -12.86 4.38
C HIS A 176 -25.77 -14.07 4.62
N ARG A 177 -24.52 -13.82 5.00
CA ARG A 177 -23.55 -14.85 5.37
C ARG A 177 -24.01 -15.69 6.56
N ALA A 178 -24.52 -15.07 7.62
CA ALA A 178 -25.03 -15.80 8.79
C ALA A 178 -26.21 -16.73 8.43
N ARG A 179 -27.05 -16.35 7.45
CA ARG A 179 -28.10 -17.24 6.92
C ARG A 179 -27.50 -18.44 6.18
N LEU A 180 -26.47 -18.22 5.35
CA LEU A 180 -25.78 -19.29 4.62
C LEU A 180 -24.99 -20.22 5.55
N GLN A 181 -24.35 -19.68 6.60
CA GLN A 181 -23.67 -20.45 7.65
C GLN A 181 -24.62 -21.43 8.34
N ARG A 182 -25.83 -20.98 8.70
CA ARG A 182 -26.86 -21.85 9.28
C ARG A 182 -27.33 -22.94 8.33
N ARG A 183 -27.40 -22.64 7.02
CA ARG A 183 -27.87 -23.59 6.00
C ARG A 183 -26.80 -24.61 5.60
N PHE A 184 -25.53 -24.20 5.58
CA PHE A 184 -24.41 -24.99 5.10
C PHE A 184 -23.20 -24.94 6.07
N PRO A 185 -23.33 -25.47 7.29
CA PRO A 185 -22.29 -25.33 8.32
C PRO A 185 -20.96 -26.00 7.95
N GLN A 186 -21.01 -27.09 7.16
CA GLN A 186 -19.83 -27.87 6.75
C GLN A 186 -19.25 -27.44 5.39
N GLN A 187 -19.80 -26.40 4.76
CA GLN A 187 -19.38 -25.95 3.43
C GLN A 187 -19.10 -24.44 3.45
N PRO A 188 -18.01 -24.00 4.12
CA PRO A 188 -17.67 -22.59 4.32
C PRO A 188 -17.49 -21.82 3.01
N TRP A 189 -17.09 -22.49 1.93
CA TRP A 189 -16.98 -21.86 0.62
C TRP A 189 -18.32 -21.35 0.08
N ARG A 190 -19.45 -21.95 0.46
CA ARG A 190 -20.79 -21.49 0.05
C ARG A 190 -21.26 -20.24 0.78
N TRP A 191 -20.54 -19.78 1.79
CA TRP A 191 -20.91 -18.59 2.55
C TRP A 191 -20.54 -17.28 1.85
N LEU A 192 -19.68 -17.37 0.82
CA LEU A 192 -19.19 -16.25 0.05
C LEU A 192 -19.81 -16.28 -1.35
N PRO A 193 -20.61 -15.26 -1.72
CA PRO A 193 -21.22 -15.20 -3.05
C PRO A 193 -20.17 -15.03 -4.18
N GLU A 194 -18.95 -14.64 -3.84
CA GLU A 194 -17.84 -14.49 -4.78
C GLU A 194 -17.27 -15.85 -5.23
N TRP A 195 -17.52 -16.92 -4.47
CA TRP A 195 -17.12 -18.30 -4.80
C TRP A 195 -18.32 -19.10 -5.35
N SER A 196 -18.92 -18.57 -6.42
CA SER A 196 -20.09 -19.16 -7.08
C SER A 196 -19.70 -20.06 -8.25
N GLU A 197 -20.63 -20.92 -8.66
CA GLU A 197 -20.51 -21.77 -9.87
C GLU A 197 -20.36 -20.93 -11.16
N GLU A 198 -20.74 -19.65 -11.15
CA GLU A 198 -20.52 -18.75 -12.29
C GLU A 198 -19.06 -18.30 -12.46
N GLY A 199 -18.15 -18.79 -11.63
CA GLY A 199 -16.73 -18.49 -11.65
C GLY A 199 -16.34 -17.34 -10.71
N ILE A 200 -15.11 -17.42 -10.21
CA ILE A 200 -14.53 -16.48 -9.25
C ILE A 200 -14.19 -15.16 -9.99
N PRO A 201 -14.76 -14.01 -9.57
CA PRO A 201 -14.51 -12.74 -10.25
C PRO A 201 -13.12 -12.19 -9.91
N SER A 202 -12.47 -11.55 -10.89
CA SER A 202 -11.25 -10.81 -10.61
C SER A 202 -11.50 -9.52 -9.80
N SER A 203 -10.54 -9.18 -8.95
CA SER A 203 -10.48 -7.93 -8.20
C SER A 203 -10.28 -6.66 -9.05
N ALA A 204 -9.91 -6.75 -10.34
CA ALA A 204 -9.65 -5.56 -11.16
C ALA A 204 -10.84 -4.61 -11.27
N GLY A 205 -12.08 -5.13 -11.31
CA GLY A 205 -13.28 -4.28 -11.34
C GLY A 205 -13.52 -3.52 -10.03
N LYS A 206 -13.15 -4.10 -8.89
CA LYS A 206 -13.18 -3.41 -7.60
C LYS A 206 -12.07 -2.35 -7.57
N MET A 207 -10.87 -2.70 -8.02
CA MET A 207 -9.71 -1.80 -8.07
C MET A 207 -9.95 -0.57 -8.96
N ALA A 208 -10.57 -0.76 -10.14
CA ALA A 208 -10.91 0.36 -11.03
C ALA A 208 -11.94 1.31 -10.40
N ARG A 209 -12.98 0.77 -9.76
CA ARG A 209 -13.99 1.60 -9.05
C ARG A 209 -13.39 2.36 -7.87
N THR A 210 -12.54 1.70 -7.07
CA THR A 210 -11.85 2.38 -5.96
C THR A 210 -10.91 3.47 -6.47
N SER A 211 -10.21 3.23 -7.58
CA SER A 211 -9.35 4.23 -8.23
C SER A 211 -10.17 5.44 -8.70
N LEU A 212 -11.32 5.21 -9.33
CA LEU A 212 -12.21 6.29 -9.77
C LEU A 212 -12.71 7.13 -8.59
N MET A 213 -13.15 6.49 -7.51
CA MET A 213 -13.57 7.20 -6.30
C MET A 213 -12.43 8.05 -5.71
N TRP A 214 -11.21 7.51 -5.69
CA TRP A 214 -10.02 8.24 -5.26
C TRP A 214 -9.70 9.43 -6.19
N THR A 215 -9.82 9.27 -7.51
CA THR A 215 -9.65 10.36 -8.47
C THR A 215 -10.67 11.47 -8.24
N ILE A 216 -11.94 11.13 -8.02
CA ILE A 216 -13.00 12.12 -7.73
C ILE A 216 -12.66 12.90 -6.46
N PHE A 217 -12.22 12.21 -5.40
CA PHE A 217 -11.80 12.85 -4.16
C PHE A 217 -10.63 13.82 -4.39
N VAL A 218 -9.57 13.38 -5.08
CA VAL A 218 -8.39 14.21 -5.39
C VAL A 218 -8.78 15.43 -6.21
N VAL A 219 -9.62 15.28 -7.23
CA VAL A 219 -10.12 16.39 -8.05
C VAL A 219 -10.92 17.37 -7.18
N GLY A 220 -11.85 16.88 -6.36
CA GLY A 220 -12.64 17.73 -5.48
C GLY A 220 -11.78 18.50 -4.48
N ALA A 221 -10.81 17.83 -3.84
CA ALA A 221 -9.95 18.42 -2.81
C ALA A 221 -9.03 19.50 -3.37
N THR A 222 -8.61 19.34 -4.62
CA THR A 222 -7.66 20.25 -5.27
C THR A 222 -8.33 21.34 -6.11
N ALA A 223 -9.59 21.16 -6.52
CA ALA A 223 -10.30 22.10 -7.39
C ALA A 223 -10.26 23.57 -6.92
N PRO A 224 -10.50 23.91 -5.62
CA PRO A 224 -10.47 25.30 -5.18
C PRO A 224 -9.12 25.97 -5.41
N SER A 225 -8.02 25.26 -5.13
CA SER A 225 -6.66 25.78 -5.34
C SER A 225 -6.31 25.97 -6.82
N ILE A 226 -6.81 25.09 -7.70
CA ILE A 226 -6.60 25.19 -9.14
C ILE A 226 -7.37 26.40 -9.69
N ILE A 227 -8.62 26.59 -9.25
CA ILE A 227 -9.45 27.75 -9.61
C ILE A 227 -8.82 29.04 -9.07
N ALA A 228 -8.41 29.07 -7.80
CA ALA A 228 -7.76 30.22 -7.19
C ALA A 228 -6.49 30.63 -7.96
N SER A 229 -5.65 29.66 -8.33
CA SER A 229 -4.45 29.94 -9.14
C SER A 229 -4.75 30.43 -10.57
N ALA A 230 -5.99 30.29 -11.07
CA ALA A 230 -6.39 30.77 -12.39
C ALA A 230 -7.10 32.13 -12.34
N VAL A 231 -7.53 32.57 -11.16
CA VAL A 231 -8.34 33.80 -10.96
C VAL A 231 -7.57 34.85 -10.16
N ASP A 232 -6.59 34.47 -9.34
CA ASP A 232 -5.83 35.40 -8.50
C ASP A 232 -4.64 36.01 -9.27
N ASP A 233 -4.87 37.19 -9.84
CA ASP A 233 -3.87 38.03 -10.53
C ASP A 233 -3.04 38.90 -9.57
N ARG A 234 -3.18 38.71 -8.25
CA ARG A 234 -2.41 39.47 -7.26
C ARG A 234 -0.91 39.14 -7.36
N PRO A 235 -0.01 40.15 -7.31
CA PRO A 235 1.43 39.97 -7.50
C PRO A 235 2.11 39.11 -6.42
N ASP A 236 1.48 38.94 -5.26
CA ASP A 236 1.91 38.12 -4.12
C ASP A 236 1.33 36.69 -4.11
N ALA A 237 0.50 36.32 -5.09
CA ALA A 237 -0.17 35.02 -5.18
C ALA A 237 0.77 33.82 -5.52
N HIS A 238 2.08 33.98 -5.37
CA HIS A 238 3.10 32.96 -5.71
C HIS A 238 2.88 31.60 -5.02
N VAL A 239 2.25 31.58 -3.84
CA VAL A 239 1.92 30.34 -3.14
C VAL A 239 0.80 29.57 -3.85
N TRP A 240 -0.29 30.25 -4.23
CA TRP A 240 -1.42 29.64 -4.94
C TRP A 240 -1.05 29.15 -6.33
N HIS A 241 -0.22 29.91 -7.06
CA HIS A 241 0.31 29.48 -8.35
C HIS A 241 1.14 28.19 -8.23
N ARG A 242 2.07 28.12 -7.27
CA ARG A 242 2.89 26.91 -7.02
C ARG A 242 2.05 25.71 -6.59
N LEU A 243 1.14 25.93 -5.63
CA LEU A 243 0.25 24.88 -5.13
C LEU A 243 -0.68 24.36 -6.24
N GLY A 244 -1.22 25.27 -7.06
CA GLY A 244 -2.05 24.93 -8.21
C GLY A 244 -1.32 24.04 -9.22
N TRP A 245 -0.04 24.29 -9.51
CA TRP A 245 0.76 23.42 -10.39
C TRP A 245 0.99 22.01 -9.82
N ILE A 246 1.33 21.91 -8.53
CA ILE A 246 1.49 20.61 -7.85
C ILE A 246 0.18 19.82 -7.92
N HIS A 247 -0.93 20.48 -7.61
CA HIS A 247 -2.25 19.86 -7.62
C HIS A 247 -2.72 19.45 -9.02
N ARG A 248 -2.43 20.22 -10.08
CA ARG A 248 -2.66 19.79 -11.46
C ARG A 248 -1.91 18.50 -11.77
N GLY A 249 -0.63 18.39 -11.37
CA GLY A 249 0.16 17.18 -11.53
C GLY A 249 -0.45 15.97 -10.81
N LEU A 250 -0.91 16.18 -9.57
CA LEU A 250 -1.58 15.14 -8.78
C LEU A 250 -2.88 14.65 -9.42
N VAL A 251 -3.71 15.57 -9.93
CA VAL A 251 -4.95 15.24 -10.65
C VAL A 251 -4.65 14.44 -11.90
N VAL A 252 -3.67 14.86 -12.71
CA VAL A 252 -3.26 14.14 -13.93
C VAL A 252 -2.77 12.74 -13.58
N ALA A 253 -1.92 12.58 -12.56
CA ALA A 253 -1.44 11.27 -12.13
C ALA A 253 -2.59 10.33 -11.69
N ALA A 254 -3.54 10.85 -10.90
CA ALA A 254 -4.71 10.10 -10.46
C ALA A 254 -5.64 9.73 -11.65
N MET A 255 -5.84 10.64 -12.60
CA MET A 255 -6.61 10.38 -13.82
C MET A 255 -5.94 9.34 -14.70
N VAL A 256 -4.63 9.45 -14.95
CA VAL A 256 -3.87 8.47 -15.73
C VAL A 256 -3.96 7.08 -15.09
N ALA A 257 -3.78 6.97 -13.77
CA ALA A 257 -3.93 5.69 -13.07
C ALA A 257 -5.32 5.07 -13.28
N THR A 258 -6.38 5.87 -13.13
CA THR A 258 -7.77 5.42 -13.35
C THR A 258 -8.02 5.05 -14.80
N VAL A 259 -7.58 5.87 -15.76
CA VAL A 259 -7.71 5.59 -17.20
C VAL A 259 -6.97 4.30 -17.57
N VAL A 260 -5.77 4.06 -17.05
CA VAL A 260 -5.01 2.82 -17.29
C VAL A 260 -5.78 1.59 -16.78
N LEU A 261 -6.39 1.67 -15.59
CA LEU A 261 -7.18 0.56 -15.03
C LEU A 261 -8.46 0.29 -15.85
N PHE A 262 -9.16 1.35 -16.28
CA PHE A 262 -10.35 1.22 -17.12
C PHE A 262 -10.02 0.78 -18.55
N ALA A 263 -8.96 1.29 -19.15
CA ALA A 263 -8.48 0.88 -20.46
C ALA A 263 -8.03 -0.59 -20.46
N ARG A 264 -7.33 -1.04 -19.42
CA ARG A 264 -7.01 -2.47 -19.22
C ARG A 264 -8.28 -3.31 -19.18
N ARG A 265 -9.28 -2.87 -18.41
CA ARG A 265 -10.59 -3.55 -18.31
C ARG A 265 -11.37 -3.52 -19.63
N ALA A 266 -11.27 -2.45 -20.41
CA ALA A 266 -11.91 -2.36 -21.72
C ALA A 266 -11.25 -3.31 -22.74
N LYS A 267 -9.91 -3.42 -22.69
CA LYS A 267 -9.11 -4.30 -23.55
C LYS A 267 -9.39 -5.79 -23.30
N TYR A 268 -9.34 -6.22 -22.04
CA TYR A 268 -9.43 -7.65 -21.67
C TYR A 268 -10.82 -8.10 -21.19
N GLY A 269 -11.68 -7.16 -20.83
CA GLY A 269 -13.03 -7.42 -20.34
C GLY A 269 -13.07 -7.86 -18.88
N ARG A 270 -14.05 -8.71 -18.54
CA ARG A 270 -14.25 -9.22 -17.18
C ARG A 270 -13.70 -10.64 -17.10
N SER A 271 -12.52 -10.80 -16.54
CA SER A 271 -11.90 -12.11 -16.36
C SER A 271 -12.53 -12.86 -15.18
N ARG A 272 -12.75 -14.16 -15.35
CA ARG A 272 -13.28 -15.08 -14.33
C ARG A 272 -12.42 -16.34 -14.28
N LEU A 273 -12.24 -16.88 -13.08
CA LEU A 273 -11.53 -18.14 -12.84
C LEU A 273 -12.56 -19.24 -12.55
N PHE A 274 -12.49 -20.32 -13.31
CA PHE A 274 -13.25 -21.54 -13.09
C PHE A 274 -12.29 -22.62 -12.59
N LEU A 275 -12.63 -23.28 -11.49
CA LEU A 275 -11.88 -24.41 -10.95
C LEU A 275 -12.67 -25.68 -11.22
N ASP A 276 -11.98 -26.76 -11.55
CA ASP A 276 -12.60 -28.07 -11.66
C ASP A 276 -13.10 -28.49 -10.27
N GLY A 277 -14.40 -28.79 -10.14
CA GLY A 277 -15.05 -29.04 -8.85
C GLY A 277 -15.33 -27.78 -8.00
N GLY A 278 -14.98 -26.58 -8.48
CA GLY A 278 -15.31 -25.30 -7.85
C GLY A 278 -14.45 -24.91 -6.63
N LEU A 279 -13.52 -25.76 -6.20
CA LEU A 279 -12.64 -25.53 -5.06
C LEU A 279 -11.27 -26.19 -5.26
N ALA A 280 -10.25 -25.68 -4.58
CA ALA A 280 -8.92 -26.26 -4.57
C ALA A 280 -8.71 -27.14 -3.32
N VAL A 281 -8.32 -28.40 -3.53
CA VAL A 281 -8.06 -29.36 -2.44
C VAL A 281 -6.55 -29.53 -2.22
N PRO A 282 -6.03 -29.34 -0.99
CA PRO A 282 -4.65 -29.70 -0.65
C PRO A 282 -4.35 -31.17 -0.94
N GLY A 283 -3.22 -31.46 -1.60
CA GLY A 283 -2.82 -32.82 -1.99
C GLY A 283 -3.28 -33.24 -3.38
N GLU A 284 -4.23 -32.53 -3.99
CA GLU A 284 -4.72 -32.80 -5.35
C GLU A 284 -4.10 -31.84 -6.39
N VAL A 285 -4.30 -32.17 -7.66
CA VAL A 285 -3.97 -31.27 -8.77
C VAL A 285 -5.11 -30.26 -8.90
N VAL A 286 -4.82 -28.99 -8.65
CA VAL A 286 -5.73 -27.90 -8.98
C VAL A 286 -5.66 -27.67 -10.47
N SER A 287 -6.76 -27.97 -11.14
CA SER A 287 -7.00 -27.66 -12.54
C SER A 287 -8.14 -26.66 -12.67
N GLY A 288 -8.04 -25.78 -13.66
CA GLY A 288 -9.04 -24.76 -13.90
C GLY A 288 -8.72 -23.94 -15.15
N LEU A 289 -9.64 -23.02 -15.46
CA LEU A 289 -9.61 -22.20 -16.66
C LEU A 289 -9.90 -20.75 -16.29
N ILE A 290 -9.01 -19.84 -16.70
CA ILE A 290 -9.27 -18.41 -16.62
C ILE A 290 -9.84 -17.96 -17.96
N THR A 291 -11.09 -17.55 -17.96
CA THR A 291 -11.72 -16.97 -19.15
C THR A 291 -11.36 -15.50 -19.25
N VAL A 292 -10.70 -15.12 -20.33
CA VAL A 292 -10.40 -13.74 -20.70
C VAL A 292 -11.38 -13.33 -21.78
N ALA A 293 -12.27 -12.39 -21.44
CA ALA A 293 -13.42 -12.08 -22.29
C ALA A 293 -13.05 -11.46 -23.65
N ARG A 294 -11.88 -10.82 -23.79
CA ARG A 294 -11.42 -10.14 -25.01
C ARG A 294 -9.89 -10.20 -25.16
N HIS A 295 -9.40 -10.19 -26.40
CA HIS A 295 -7.97 -10.01 -26.76
C HIS A 295 -6.95 -10.94 -26.06
N ALA A 296 -7.29 -12.20 -25.81
CA ALA A 296 -6.34 -13.12 -25.19
C ALA A 296 -5.21 -13.59 -26.12
N ARG A 297 -5.44 -13.57 -27.45
CA ARG A 297 -4.40 -13.93 -28.44
C ARG A 297 -3.18 -13.00 -28.40
N SER A 298 -3.29 -11.80 -27.83
CA SER A 298 -2.16 -10.87 -27.70
C SER A 298 -1.24 -11.22 -26.52
N LEU A 299 -1.54 -12.25 -25.74
CA LEU A 299 -0.72 -12.66 -24.59
C LEU A 299 0.37 -13.63 -25.07
N VAL A 300 1.62 -13.20 -24.96
CA VAL A 300 2.79 -13.97 -25.43
C VAL A 300 3.43 -14.76 -24.30
N ARG A 301 3.45 -14.18 -23.10
CA ARG A 301 4.04 -14.78 -21.90
C ARG A 301 3.15 -14.50 -20.72
N VAL A 302 2.70 -15.54 -20.04
CA VAL A 302 1.84 -15.44 -18.86
C VAL A 302 2.60 -15.94 -17.64
N VAL A 303 2.64 -15.12 -16.59
CA VAL A 303 3.19 -15.47 -15.29
C VAL A 303 2.05 -15.60 -14.31
N GLU A 304 1.91 -16.79 -13.76
CA GLU A 304 0.97 -17.13 -12.71
C GLU A 304 1.71 -17.13 -11.37
N HIS A 305 1.19 -16.40 -10.40
CA HIS A 305 1.77 -16.27 -9.07
C HIS A 305 0.70 -16.64 -8.05
N PHE A 306 0.80 -17.85 -7.50
CA PHE A 306 -0.13 -18.38 -6.52
C PHE A 306 0.48 -18.27 -5.12
N TYR A 307 -0.25 -17.71 -4.15
CA TYR A 307 0.28 -17.51 -2.80
C TYR A 307 -0.81 -17.57 -1.74
N CYS A 308 -0.39 -18.06 -0.57
CA CYS A 308 -1.15 -18.10 0.67
C CYS A 308 -0.69 -16.95 1.56
N GLN A 309 -1.62 -16.10 1.96
CA GLN A 309 -1.37 -14.97 2.86
C GLN A 309 -2.19 -15.14 4.13
N GLN A 310 -1.51 -15.12 5.27
CA GLN A 310 -2.15 -14.99 6.58
C GLN A 310 -2.22 -13.52 6.97
N GLU A 311 -3.40 -13.07 7.39
CA GLU A 311 -3.60 -11.79 8.05
C GLU A 311 -3.48 -12.04 9.57
N GLY A 312 -2.48 -11.42 10.22
CA GLY A 312 -2.31 -11.54 11.66
C GLY A 312 -3.53 -11.02 12.45
N LYS A 313 -3.61 -11.34 13.74
CA LYS A 313 -4.58 -10.69 14.64
C LYS A 313 -4.05 -9.30 14.99
N THR A 314 -4.92 -8.29 15.00
CA THR A 314 -4.60 -6.96 15.53
C THR A 314 -4.16 -7.09 16.98
N PHE A 315 -2.94 -6.68 17.30
CA PHE A 315 -2.50 -6.50 18.68
C PHE A 315 -2.85 -5.07 19.09
N VAL A 316 -3.72 -4.92 20.10
CA VAL A 316 -3.94 -3.62 20.75
C VAL A 316 -2.95 -3.57 21.91
N SER A 317 -1.87 -2.82 21.75
CA SER A 317 -0.91 -2.55 22.81
C SER A 317 -0.72 -1.03 22.89
N GLY A 318 -1.39 -0.39 23.86
CA GLY A 318 -1.19 1.01 24.24
C GLY A 318 -1.41 2.04 23.11
N ASP A 319 -2.61 2.62 23.04
CA ASP A 319 -3.07 3.73 22.18
C ASP A 319 -2.83 3.66 20.66
N GLU A 320 -2.00 2.77 20.15
CA GLU A 320 -1.76 2.60 18.72
C GLU A 320 -2.33 1.26 18.23
N THR A 321 -3.29 1.35 17.31
CA THR A 321 -3.83 0.18 16.61
C THR A 321 -2.91 -0.12 15.43
N GLU A 322 -1.93 -0.99 15.61
CA GLU A 322 -1.08 -1.44 14.50
C GLU A 322 -1.86 -2.42 13.60
N ALA A 323 -1.85 -2.13 12.29
CA ALA A 323 -2.41 -3.05 11.31
C ALA A 323 -1.63 -4.38 11.37
N PRO A 324 -2.32 -5.54 11.37
CA PRO A 324 -1.64 -6.80 11.62
C PRO A 324 -0.61 -7.09 10.51
N PRO A 325 0.56 -7.65 10.85
CA PRO A 325 1.52 -8.07 9.85
C PRO A 325 0.88 -9.10 8.94
N LYS A 326 0.91 -8.83 7.64
CA LYS A 326 0.62 -9.84 6.63
C LYS A 326 1.82 -10.80 6.60
N VAL A 327 1.58 -12.10 6.52
CA VAL A 327 2.63 -13.12 6.43
C VAL A 327 2.32 -14.02 5.24
N ILE A 328 3.28 -14.22 4.33
CA ILE A 328 3.12 -15.16 3.22
C ILE A 328 3.53 -16.55 3.75
N LEU A 329 2.53 -17.43 3.89
CA LEU A 329 2.74 -18.79 4.39
C LEU A 329 3.25 -19.74 3.31
N TRP A 330 2.90 -19.47 2.06
CA TRP A 330 3.27 -20.31 0.92
C TRP A 330 3.18 -19.49 -0.35
N GLU A 331 4.04 -19.75 -1.32
CA GLU A 331 3.96 -19.17 -2.66
C GLU A 331 4.58 -20.09 -3.72
N ARG A 332 4.10 -19.94 -4.95
CA ARG A 332 4.63 -20.59 -6.13
C ARG A 332 4.43 -19.69 -7.34
N SER A 333 5.43 -19.65 -8.22
CA SER A 333 5.31 -19.00 -9.52
C SER A 333 5.39 -20.03 -10.64
N CYS A 334 4.61 -19.84 -11.69
CA CYS A 334 4.70 -20.59 -12.93
C CYS A 334 4.72 -19.62 -14.11
N VAL A 335 5.49 -19.94 -15.15
CA VAL A 335 5.52 -19.19 -16.39
C VAL A 335 4.99 -20.09 -17.49
N LEU A 336 3.94 -19.65 -18.14
CA LEU A 336 3.37 -20.28 -19.32
C LEU A 336 3.87 -19.51 -20.56
N GLU A 337 4.58 -20.21 -21.44
CA GLU A 337 5.05 -19.68 -22.71
C GLU A 337 4.18 -20.24 -23.84
N GLY A 338 3.58 -19.35 -24.62
CA GLY A 338 2.70 -19.73 -25.72
C GLY A 338 1.55 -18.74 -25.92
N PRO A 339 0.97 -18.69 -27.13
CA PRO A 339 -0.19 -17.85 -27.40
C PRO A 339 -1.39 -18.31 -26.57
N GLY A 340 -2.16 -17.37 -26.02
CA GLY A 340 -3.38 -17.68 -25.27
C GLY A 340 -4.32 -18.57 -26.07
N LEU A 341 -4.80 -19.65 -25.45
CA LEU A 341 -5.75 -20.59 -26.05
C LEU A 341 -7.12 -19.92 -26.20
N LEU A 342 -7.94 -20.45 -27.11
CA LEU A 342 -9.30 -19.95 -27.33
C LEU A 342 -10.31 -21.05 -27.10
N ASP A 343 -11.44 -20.70 -26.49
CA ASP A 343 -12.60 -21.58 -26.43
C ASP A 343 -13.40 -21.59 -27.74
N ALA A 344 -14.40 -22.48 -27.79
CA ALA A 344 -15.35 -22.60 -28.91
C ALA A 344 -16.16 -21.31 -29.17
N THR A 345 -16.19 -20.37 -28.22
CA THR A 345 -16.83 -19.05 -28.35
C THR A 345 -15.84 -17.94 -28.72
N ASN A 346 -14.62 -18.31 -29.12
CA ASN A 346 -13.52 -17.41 -29.46
C ASN A 346 -13.12 -16.46 -28.31
N ARG A 347 -13.41 -16.84 -27.06
CA ARG A 347 -12.86 -16.17 -25.86
C ARG A 347 -11.52 -16.77 -25.51
N GLY A 348 -10.69 -15.97 -24.86
CA GLY A 348 -9.43 -16.44 -24.33
C GLY A 348 -9.59 -17.39 -23.18
N VAL A 349 -8.80 -18.45 -23.15
CA VAL A 349 -8.70 -19.34 -22.02
C VAL A 349 -7.23 -19.53 -21.66
N LEU A 350 -6.93 -19.34 -20.38
CA LEU A 350 -5.62 -19.64 -19.81
C LEU A 350 -5.80 -20.85 -18.86
N PRO A 351 -5.22 -22.01 -19.18
CA PRO A 351 -5.31 -23.17 -18.32
C PRO A 351 -4.41 -22.99 -17.11
N VAL A 352 -4.97 -23.22 -15.93
CA VAL A 352 -4.25 -23.23 -14.66
C VAL A 352 -4.16 -24.69 -14.23
N ARG A 353 -2.96 -25.24 -14.10
CA ARG A 353 -2.77 -26.62 -13.62
C ARG A 353 -1.54 -26.74 -12.73
N PHE A 354 -1.74 -27.06 -11.46
CA PHE A 354 -0.63 -27.33 -10.54
C PHE A 354 -1.06 -28.17 -9.34
N ARG A 355 -0.14 -28.96 -8.78
CA ARG A 355 -0.37 -29.76 -7.56
C ARG A 355 -0.14 -28.90 -6.31
N LEU A 356 -1.11 -28.86 -5.38
CA LEU A 356 -0.90 -28.31 -4.04
C LEU A 356 -0.32 -29.39 -3.12
N PRO A 357 0.74 -29.11 -2.34
CA PRO A 357 1.22 -30.03 -1.32
C PRO A 357 0.16 -30.29 -0.25
N GLU A 358 0.14 -31.49 0.32
CA GLU A 358 -0.78 -31.84 1.41
C GLU A 358 -0.48 -31.07 2.71
N SER A 359 0.75 -30.57 2.89
CA SER A 359 1.20 -29.83 4.07
C SER A 359 0.72 -28.39 4.17
N VAL A 360 0.00 -27.88 3.17
CA VAL A 360 -0.46 -26.48 3.14
C VAL A 360 -1.72 -26.25 4.00
N ASN A 361 -1.85 -25.03 4.53
CA ASN A 361 -2.98 -24.63 5.34
C ASN A 361 -4.23 -24.38 4.48
N GLU A 362 -5.38 -24.82 4.95
CA GLU A 362 -6.66 -24.45 4.32
C GLU A 362 -7.05 -23.00 4.62
N THR A 363 -8.06 -22.52 3.91
CA THR A 363 -8.65 -21.20 4.12
C THR A 363 -9.33 -21.17 5.48
N GLN A 364 -8.71 -20.52 6.46
CA GLN A 364 -9.27 -20.40 7.80
C GLN A 364 -10.16 -19.16 7.91
N MET A 365 -11.41 -19.35 8.31
CA MET A 365 -12.34 -18.27 8.61
C MET A 365 -12.52 -18.13 10.13
N THR A 366 -12.60 -16.91 10.63
CA THR A 366 -13.02 -16.65 12.02
C THR A 366 -14.53 -16.87 12.17
N ASP A 367 -15.00 -16.99 13.42
CA ASP A 367 -16.43 -17.04 13.76
C ASP A 367 -17.21 -15.79 13.29
N GLU A 368 -16.50 -14.66 13.14
CA GLU A 368 -17.03 -13.41 12.57
C GLU A 368 -17.04 -13.40 11.03
N GLY A 369 -16.53 -14.48 10.40
CA GLY A 369 -16.47 -14.69 8.96
C GLY A 369 -15.29 -14.00 8.26
N LEU A 370 -14.34 -13.42 8.99
CA LEU A 370 -13.14 -12.84 8.39
C LEU A 370 -12.14 -13.96 8.12
N ALA A 371 -11.62 -14.05 6.89
CA ALA A 371 -10.65 -15.07 6.55
C ALA A 371 -9.26 -14.68 7.10
N VAL A 372 -8.76 -15.45 8.06
CA VAL A 372 -7.41 -15.29 8.65
C VAL A 372 -6.35 -15.74 7.67
N ILE A 373 -6.62 -16.83 6.93
CA ILE A 373 -5.74 -17.34 5.89
C ILE A 373 -6.48 -17.25 4.56
N ARG A 374 -5.88 -16.56 3.57
CA ARG A 374 -6.45 -16.31 2.25
C ARG A 374 -5.50 -16.74 1.16
N TRP A 375 -6.06 -17.30 0.10
CA TRP A 375 -5.30 -17.75 -1.06
C TRP A 375 -5.59 -16.87 -2.26
N PHE A 376 -4.53 -16.49 -2.98
CA PHE A 376 -4.61 -15.58 -4.11
C PHE A 376 -3.87 -16.14 -5.31
N LEU A 377 -4.49 -15.97 -6.48
CA LEU A 377 -3.88 -16.21 -7.78
C LEU A 377 -3.73 -14.87 -8.50
N ASP A 378 -2.50 -14.39 -8.60
CA ASP A 378 -2.13 -13.21 -9.39
C ASP A 378 -1.68 -13.70 -10.78
N VAL A 379 -2.30 -13.19 -11.85
CA VAL A 379 -1.93 -13.54 -13.23
C VAL A 379 -1.49 -12.29 -13.97
N LYS A 380 -0.28 -12.34 -14.54
CA LYS A 380 0.34 -11.27 -15.34
C LYS A 380 0.60 -11.79 -16.74
N GLY A 381 0.07 -11.11 -17.76
CA GLY A 381 0.34 -11.48 -19.15
C GLY A 381 0.97 -10.33 -19.91
N LYS A 382 2.10 -10.59 -20.57
CA LYS A 382 2.77 -9.62 -21.43
C LYS A 382 2.06 -9.57 -22.78
N ALA A 383 1.67 -8.36 -23.19
CA ALA A 383 0.97 -8.12 -24.45
C ALA A 383 1.37 -6.78 -25.07
N ASP A 384 1.05 -6.58 -26.34
CA ASP A 384 1.30 -5.30 -27.00
C ASP A 384 0.46 -4.18 -26.35
N GLY A 385 1.13 -3.13 -25.87
CA GLY A 385 0.52 -2.02 -25.16
C GLY A 385 0.31 -2.29 -23.67
N LEU A 386 -0.95 -2.32 -23.21
CA LEU A 386 -1.27 -2.54 -21.79
C LEU A 386 -1.16 -4.01 -21.41
N ASP A 387 -0.28 -4.34 -20.47
CA ASP A 387 -0.17 -5.69 -19.90
C ASP A 387 -1.46 -6.15 -19.21
N TYR A 388 -1.72 -7.45 -19.30
CA TYR A 388 -2.78 -8.12 -18.57
C TYR A 388 -2.38 -8.30 -17.11
N PHE A 389 -3.29 -7.94 -16.21
CA PHE A 389 -3.11 -8.17 -14.78
C PHE A 389 -4.45 -8.41 -14.11
N GLU A 390 -4.61 -9.59 -13.51
CA GLU A 390 -5.79 -9.97 -12.74
C GLU A 390 -5.38 -10.64 -11.43
N LYS A 391 -6.21 -10.50 -10.41
CA LYS A 391 -6.01 -11.13 -9.10
C LYS A 391 -7.32 -11.75 -8.64
N PHE A 392 -7.27 -13.06 -8.37
CA PHE A 392 -8.39 -13.90 -7.95
C PHE A 392 -8.17 -14.39 -6.52
N GLU A 393 -9.25 -14.56 -5.77
CA GLU A 393 -9.23 -15.15 -4.42
C GLU A 393 -9.75 -16.59 -4.49
N VAL A 394 -8.86 -17.54 -4.23
CA VAL A 394 -9.10 -18.96 -4.50
C VAL A 394 -9.60 -19.67 -3.23
N PRO A 395 -10.73 -20.40 -3.26
CA PRO A 395 -11.18 -21.19 -2.13
C PRO A 395 -10.35 -22.47 -2.00
N VAL A 396 -9.53 -22.58 -0.95
CA VAL A 396 -8.75 -23.78 -0.63
C VAL A 396 -9.32 -24.45 0.61
N PHE A 397 -9.86 -25.66 0.49
CA PHE A 397 -10.49 -26.40 1.59
C PHE A 397 -10.19 -27.89 1.51
N ARG A 398 -10.03 -28.54 2.68
CA ARG A 398 -9.91 -30.00 2.73
C ARG A 398 -11.31 -30.61 2.62
N VAL A 399 -11.53 -31.39 1.56
CA VAL A 399 -12.76 -32.17 1.35
C VAL A 399 -12.38 -33.64 1.35
N LEU A 400 -13.19 -34.48 2.00
CA LEU A 400 -13.03 -35.93 1.96
C LEU A 400 -13.53 -36.44 0.60
N THR A 401 -12.76 -36.21 -0.45
CA THR A 401 -13.02 -36.84 -1.75
C THR A 401 -12.29 -38.19 -1.78
N ALA A 402 -12.94 -39.22 -2.33
CA ALA A 402 -12.30 -40.52 -2.50
C ALA A 402 -11.04 -40.36 -3.37
N LYS A 403 -9.91 -40.91 -2.90
CA LYS A 403 -8.63 -40.90 -3.61
C LYS A 403 -8.81 -41.47 -5.03
N THR A 404 -8.83 -40.62 -6.05
CA THR A 404 -8.54 -41.07 -7.41
C THR A 404 -7.01 -41.19 -7.52
N SER A 405 -6.52 -42.34 -7.11
CA SER A 405 -5.15 -42.77 -7.38
C SER A 405 -5.05 -43.15 -8.84
N ASP A 406 -4.58 -42.23 -9.68
CA ASP A 406 -3.83 -42.59 -10.88
C ASP A 406 -2.55 -41.76 -10.88
N SER A 407 -1.50 -42.35 -10.31
CA SER A 407 -0.13 -41.89 -10.50
C SER A 407 0.36 -42.45 -11.83
N ASP A 408 0.34 -41.63 -12.88
CA ASP A 408 0.95 -41.98 -14.16
C ASP A 408 2.48 -42.09 -13.99
N PRO A 409 3.11 -43.25 -14.32
CA PRO A 409 4.55 -43.46 -14.12
C PRO A 409 5.46 -42.56 -14.98
N GLU A 410 4.93 -41.90 -16.01
CA GLU A 410 5.73 -41.02 -16.89
C GLU A 410 6.12 -39.67 -16.27
N GLU A 411 5.39 -39.18 -15.26
CA GLU A 411 5.64 -37.85 -14.66
C GLU A 411 6.89 -37.82 -13.76
N LYS A 412 7.37 -38.98 -13.28
CA LYS A 412 8.58 -39.11 -12.46
C LYS A 412 9.90 -39.02 -13.25
N LYS A 413 9.86 -39.25 -14.57
CA LYS A 413 11.06 -39.18 -15.42
C LYS A 413 11.31 -37.79 -16.00
N LEU A 414 10.26 -37.00 -16.23
CA LEU A 414 10.40 -35.63 -16.73
C LEU A 414 10.76 -34.61 -15.64
N ALA A 415 10.37 -34.88 -14.38
CA ALA A 415 10.61 -33.99 -13.24
C ALA A 415 12.09 -33.81 -12.86
N SER A 416 12.94 -34.84 -13.05
CA SER A 416 14.34 -34.80 -12.59
C SER A 416 15.29 -34.01 -13.50
N GLU A 417 14.99 -33.87 -14.79
CA GLU A 417 15.81 -33.08 -15.73
C GLU A 417 15.33 -31.62 -15.87
N SER A 418 14.04 -31.33 -15.63
CA SER A 418 13.49 -29.97 -15.68
C SER A 418 13.71 -29.13 -14.40
N ASP A 419 14.08 -29.76 -13.28
CA ASP A 419 14.13 -29.12 -11.96
C ASP A 419 15.28 -28.08 -11.84
N VAL A 420 16.44 -28.37 -12.45
CA VAL A 420 17.63 -27.50 -12.36
C VAL A 420 17.48 -26.24 -13.22
N SER A 421 16.79 -26.33 -14.35
CA SER A 421 16.52 -25.16 -15.22
C SER A 421 15.46 -24.24 -14.62
N GLN A 422 14.43 -24.80 -13.97
CA GLN A 422 13.38 -24.03 -13.30
C GLN A 422 13.87 -23.36 -12.00
N SER A 423 14.76 -24.01 -11.23
CA SER A 423 15.34 -23.41 -10.02
C SER A 423 16.17 -22.16 -10.36
N ASP A 424 17.00 -22.23 -11.40
CA ASP A 424 17.88 -21.12 -11.80
C ASP A 424 17.06 -19.96 -12.38
N GLN A 425 15.99 -20.24 -13.13
CA GLN A 425 15.04 -19.22 -13.60
C GLN A 425 14.29 -18.54 -12.45
N THR A 426 13.91 -19.29 -11.42
CA THR A 426 13.24 -18.77 -10.22
C THR A 426 14.17 -17.84 -9.44
N LEU A 427 15.44 -18.23 -9.26
CA LEU A 427 16.46 -17.41 -8.63
C LEU A 427 16.74 -16.12 -9.42
N LEU A 428 16.83 -16.22 -10.74
CA LEU A 428 16.99 -15.06 -11.63
C LEU A 428 15.79 -14.09 -11.53
N ALA A 429 14.56 -14.61 -11.47
CA ALA A 429 13.35 -13.80 -11.29
C ALA A 429 13.34 -13.07 -9.93
N SER A 430 13.89 -13.69 -8.88
CA SER A 430 14.11 -13.08 -7.57
C SER A 430 15.32 -12.13 -7.52
N GLY A 431 16.08 -12.00 -8.61
CA GLY A 431 17.22 -11.11 -8.74
C GLY A 431 18.53 -11.70 -8.20
N VAL A 432 18.65 -13.03 -8.14
CA VAL A 432 19.88 -13.76 -7.79
C VAL A 432 20.43 -14.44 -9.04
N ILE A 433 21.72 -14.23 -9.30
CA ILE A 433 22.47 -14.87 -10.39
C ILE A 433 23.26 -16.02 -9.77
N VAL A 434 23.12 -17.21 -10.34
CA VAL A 434 23.87 -18.40 -9.92
C VAL A 434 25.04 -18.60 -10.87
N GLU A 435 26.26 -18.65 -10.33
CA GLU A 435 27.47 -19.00 -11.07
C GLU A 435 28.02 -20.31 -10.47
N ARG A 436 28.31 -21.31 -11.30
CA ARG A 436 28.88 -22.59 -10.85
C ARG A 436 30.31 -22.71 -11.40
N PHE A 437 31.28 -22.91 -10.51
CA PHE A 437 32.70 -23.07 -10.83
C PHE A 437 33.16 -24.50 -10.52
N PRO A 438 34.00 -25.13 -11.38
CA PRO A 438 34.67 -26.39 -11.04
C PRO A 438 35.70 -26.20 -9.90
N PRO A 439 35.87 -27.14 -8.94
CA PRO A 439 35.23 -28.44 -8.79
C PRO A 439 34.11 -28.38 -7.73
N ASP A 440 32.91 -27.93 -8.12
CA ASP A 440 31.70 -27.84 -7.28
C ASP A 440 31.59 -26.63 -6.33
N THR A 441 32.10 -25.45 -6.72
CA THR A 441 31.81 -24.19 -6.02
C THR A 441 30.58 -23.51 -6.63
N VAL A 442 29.59 -23.14 -5.82
CA VAL A 442 28.41 -22.40 -6.27
C VAL A 442 28.40 -21.00 -5.67
N ALA A 443 28.37 -19.99 -6.52
CA ALA A 443 28.27 -18.60 -6.11
C ALA A 443 26.87 -18.03 -6.38
N PHE A 444 26.25 -17.45 -5.36
CA PHE A 444 25.02 -16.69 -5.46
C PHE A 444 25.35 -15.20 -5.41
N THR A 445 25.17 -14.50 -6.53
CA THR A 445 25.44 -13.07 -6.66
C THR A 445 24.13 -12.30 -6.85
N ARG A 446 23.91 -11.23 -6.08
CA ARG A 446 22.71 -10.40 -6.28
C ARG A 446 22.82 -9.53 -7.53
N SER A 447 21.78 -9.52 -8.35
CA SER A 447 21.67 -8.69 -9.55
C SER A 447 21.52 -7.21 -9.20
N ARG A 448 22.40 -6.37 -9.77
CA ARG A 448 22.39 -4.90 -9.61
C ARG A 448 21.12 -4.23 -10.15
N LYS A 449 20.34 -4.88 -11.03
CA LYS A 449 19.21 -4.23 -11.72
C LYS A 449 18.11 -3.75 -10.77
N ASN A 450 17.78 -4.53 -9.73
CA ASN A 450 16.75 -4.16 -8.75
C ASN A 450 17.25 -3.12 -7.73
N ALA A 451 18.55 -3.14 -7.42
CA ALA A 451 19.18 -2.11 -6.60
C ALA A 451 19.24 -0.78 -7.36
N LEU A 452 19.50 -0.82 -8.68
CA LEU A 452 19.53 0.35 -9.55
C LEU A 452 18.15 1.05 -9.63
N THR A 453 17.05 0.31 -9.74
CA THR A 453 15.71 0.93 -9.78
C THR A 453 15.34 1.58 -8.45
N ALA A 454 15.63 0.92 -7.33
CA ALA A 454 15.42 1.47 -6.00
C ALA A 454 16.34 2.69 -5.75
N ALA A 455 17.60 2.60 -6.14
CA ALA A 455 18.57 3.69 -6.01
C ALA A 455 18.18 4.91 -6.86
N VAL A 456 17.76 4.69 -8.11
CA VAL A 456 17.24 5.75 -9.00
C VAL A 456 15.96 6.36 -8.43
N ALA A 457 15.02 5.55 -7.94
CA ALA A 457 13.80 6.06 -7.31
C ALA A 457 14.12 6.88 -6.04
N THR A 458 14.99 6.40 -5.15
CA THR A 458 15.35 7.14 -3.94
C THR A 458 16.11 8.43 -4.27
N THR A 459 17.04 8.41 -5.24
CA THR A 459 17.84 9.58 -5.64
C THR A 459 17.03 10.61 -6.44
N PHE A 460 16.19 10.20 -7.40
CA PHE A 460 15.51 11.14 -8.30
C PHE A 460 14.09 11.50 -7.86
N PHE A 461 13.46 10.72 -6.96
CA PHE A 461 12.10 11.01 -6.48
C PHE A 461 12.09 11.44 -5.01
N PHE A 462 12.76 10.72 -4.12
CA PHE A 462 12.74 11.04 -2.68
C PHE A 462 13.58 12.28 -2.35
N LEU A 463 14.79 12.40 -2.90
CA LEU A 463 15.67 13.54 -2.62
C LEU A 463 15.04 14.90 -2.96
N PRO A 464 14.50 15.11 -4.18
CA PRO A 464 13.93 16.40 -4.55
C PRO A 464 12.67 16.74 -3.75
N VAL A 465 11.86 15.73 -3.40
CA VAL A 465 10.62 15.92 -2.65
C VAL A 465 10.90 16.32 -1.21
N PHE A 466 11.84 15.65 -0.52
CA PHE A 466 12.10 15.93 0.89
C PHE A 466 13.11 17.05 1.11
N ALA A 467 14.19 17.12 0.32
CA ALA A 467 15.13 18.23 0.40
C ALA A 467 14.51 19.52 -0.18
N GLY A 468 13.84 19.43 -1.33
CA GLY A 468 13.12 20.57 -1.92
C GLY A 468 11.92 20.99 -1.10
N GLY A 469 11.16 20.04 -0.54
CA GLY A 469 10.05 20.32 0.38
C GLY A 469 10.50 20.98 1.68
N GLY A 470 11.61 20.54 2.27
CA GLY A 470 12.20 21.20 3.45
C GLY A 470 12.66 22.63 3.18
N ILE A 471 13.32 22.87 2.05
CA ILE A 471 13.73 24.21 1.61
C ILE A 471 12.49 25.10 1.34
N ALA A 472 11.46 24.55 0.69
CA ALA A 472 10.21 25.25 0.41
C ALA A 472 9.43 25.61 1.69
N LEU A 473 9.35 24.69 2.66
CA LEU A 473 8.70 24.94 3.96
C LEU A 473 9.42 26.03 4.75
N HIS A 474 10.76 26.05 4.70
CA HIS A 474 11.55 27.13 5.30
C HIS A 474 11.24 28.49 4.64
N TRP A 475 11.09 28.52 3.31
CA TRP A 475 10.76 29.74 2.56
C TRP A 475 9.32 30.24 2.77
N VAL A 476 8.40 29.39 3.18
CA VAL A 476 6.99 29.75 3.44
C VAL A 476 6.75 30.11 4.92
N GLY A 477 7.81 30.13 5.74
CA GLY A 477 7.73 30.53 7.15
C GLY A 477 7.10 29.47 8.07
N ALA A 478 7.15 28.19 7.68
CA ALA A 478 6.67 27.10 8.52
C ALA A 478 7.51 27.00 9.82
N PRO A 479 6.93 26.52 10.93
CA PRO A 479 7.66 26.32 12.19
C PRO A 479 8.96 25.51 11.98
N VAL A 480 10.05 25.93 12.62
CA VAL A 480 11.42 25.43 12.39
C VAL A 480 11.57 23.91 12.53
N ALA A 481 10.72 23.28 13.34
CA ALA A 481 10.69 21.83 13.49
C ALA A 481 10.41 21.09 12.16
N PHE A 482 9.54 21.62 11.29
CA PHE A 482 9.14 20.94 10.06
C PHE A 482 10.28 20.88 9.01
N PRO A 483 10.98 21.98 8.67
CA PRO A 483 12.16 21.91 7.81
C PRO A 483 13.26 20.97 8.36
N ILE A 484 13.49 20.98 9.68
CA ILE A 484 14.49 20.10 10.32
C ILE A 484 14.12 18.63 10.11
N ILE A 485 12.87 18.24 10.38
CA ILE A 485 12.40 16.86 10.19
C ILE A 485 12.56 16.44 8.72
N PHE A 486 12.18 17.30 7.77
CA PHE A 486 12.32 17.02 6.33
C PHE A 486 13.79 16.85 5.91
N CYS A 487 14.70 17.67 6.42
CA CYS A 487 16.13 17.55 6.16
C CYS A 487 16.75 16.28 6.79
N VAL A 488 16.31 15.89 7.99
CA VAL A 488 16.73 14.62 8.61
C VAL A 488 16.27 13.43 7.78
N VAL A 489 15.00 13.41 7.37
CA VAL A 489 14.45 12.36 6.50
C VAL A 489 15.17 12.33 5.14
N ALA A 490 15.46 13.49 4.55
CA ALA A 490 16.24 13.57 3.31
C ALA A 490 17.66 13.00 3.50
N THR A 491 18.31 13.27 4.63
CA THR A 491 19.65 12.74 4.95
C THR A 491 19.63 11.22 5.08
N VAL A 492 18.63 10.66 5.77
CA VAL A 492 18.43 9.20 5.84
C VAL A 492 18.19 8.61 4.46
N ALA A 493 17.41 9.29 3.60
CA ALA A 493 17.17 8.86 2.23
C ALA A 493 18.43 8.91 1.35
N VAL A 494 19.31 9.91 1.52
CA VAL A 494 20.64 9.96 0.86
C VAL A 494 21.47 8.75 1.27
N LEU A 495 21.57 8.48 2.56
CA LEU A 495 22.35 7.35 3.09
C LEU A 495 21.79 6.02 2.58
N ALA A 496 20.47 5.86 2.55
CA ALA A 496 19.80 4.70 1.98
C ALA A 496 20.08 4.57 0.47
N ALA A 497 19.93 5.65 -0.31
CA ALA A 497 20.23 5.64 -1.75
C ALA A 497 21.69 5.22 -2.00
N TRP A 498 22.63 5.81 -1.27
CA TRP A 498 24.05 5.51 -1.39
C TRP A 498 24.34 4.05 -1.04
N SER A 499 23.69 3.51 -0.01
CA SER A 499 23.79 2.09 0.33
C SER A 499 23.36 1.20 -0.83
N HIS A 500 22.28 1.54 -1.55
CA HIS A 500 21.82 0.78 -2.71
C HIS A 500 22.76 0.87 -3.92
N TRP A 501 23.46 2.00 -4.11
CA TRP A 501 24.42 2.17 -5.21
C TRP A 501 25.71 1.36 -5.03
N LEU A 502 26.16 1.19 -3.79
CA LEU A 502 27.47 0.59 -3.49
C LEU A 502 27.41 -0.86 -3.00
N ASP A 503 26.24 -1.38 -2.66
CA ASP A 503 26.10 -2.72 -2.10
C ASP A 503 26.37 -3.81 -3.15
N LYS A 504 27.38 -4.63 -2.89
CA LYS A 504 27.65 -5.88 -3.61
C LYS A 504 27.75 -7.00 -2.59
N GLN A 505 26.87 -7.99 -2.73
CA GLN A 505 26.85 -9.19 -1.90
C GLN A 505 26.99 -10.42 -2.78
N ARG A 506 27.95 -11.26 -2.43
CA ARG A 506 28.19 -12.56 -3.05
C ARG A 506 28.37 -13.59 -1.95
N ILE A 507 27.69 -14.71 -2.08
CA ILE A 507 27.98 -15.89 -1.28
C ILE A 507 28.65 -16.90 -2.19
N GLU A 508 29.75 -17.48 -1.74
CA GLU A 508 30.38 -18.61 -2.40
C GLU A 508 30.33 -19.81 -1.47
N LEU A 509 29.73 -20.90 -1.94
CA LEU A 509 29.67 -22.19 -1.26
C LEU A 509 30.68 -23.13 -1.88
N ASN A 510 31.68 -23.52 -1.09
CA ASN A 510 32.58 -24.61 -1.41
C ASN A 510 32.13 -25.90 -0.69
N GLU A 511 32.87 -26.99 -0.84
CA GLU A 511 32.54 -28.28 -0.21
C GLU A 511 32.66 -28.30 1.32
N GLN A 512 33.46 -27.40 1.90
CA GLN A 512 33.78 -27.37 3.34
C GLN A 512 33.51 -26.00 3.99
N GLU A 513 33.54 -24.92 3.21
CA GLU A 513 33.49 -23.55 3.71
C GLU A 513 32.44 -22.72 2.96
N LEU A 514 31.84 -21.78 3.69
CA LEU A 514 30.94 -20.76 3.21
C LEU A 514 31.64 -19.39 3.29
N PHE A 515 31.80 -18.74 2.13
CA PHE A 515 32.35 -17.40 2.04
C PHE A 515 31.22 -16.39 1.87
N ILE A 516 31.14 -15.45 2.81
CA ILE A 516 30.24 -14.30 2.71
C ILE A 516 31.09 -13.09 2.34
N ILE A 517 30.94 -12.63 1.10
CA ILE A 517 31.62 -11.46 0.57
C ILE A 517 30.64 -10.28 0.60
N ARG A 518 30.94 -9.28 1.44
CA ARG A 518 30.19 -8.02 1.50
C ARG A 518 31.10 -6.85 1.19
N ARG A 519 30.68 -6.04 0.22
CA ARG A 519 31.28 -4.75 -0.06
C ARG A 519 30.30 -3.65 0.34
N PHE A 520 30.59 -3.01 1.46
CA PHE A 520 29.93 -1.78 1.91
C PHE A 520 31.02 -0.73 2.08
N ILE A 521 30.87 0.43 1.43
CA ILE A 521 31.74 1.64 1.47
C ILE A 521 33.15 1.34 2.05
N GLY A 522 34.10 0.95 1.20
CA GLY A 522 35.48 0.63 1.61
C GLY A 522 35.97 -0.78 1.24
N PRO A 523 36.99 -1.32 1.95
CA PRO A 523 37.62 -2.60 1.63
C PRO A 523 36.66 -3.78 1.79
N GLU A 524 36.85 -4.80 0.95
CA GLU A 524 36.03 -6.00 0.90
C GLU A 524 36.10 -6.78 2.22
N ARG A 525 34.96 -6.97 2.89
CA ARG A 525 34.89 -7.81 4.09
C ARG A 525 34.56 -9.23 3.67
N LEU A 526 35.55 -10.11 3.81
CA LEU A 526 35.42 -11.55 3.63
C LEU A 526 35.19 -12.20 5.00
N ARG A 527 34.03 -12.83 5.20
CA ARG A 527 33.79 -13.70 6.36
C ARG A 527 33.77 -15.15 5.92
N ARG A 528 34.59 -15.99 6.55
CA ARG A 528 34.66 -17.43 6.33
C ARG A 528 33.92 -18.15 7.46
N ILE A 529 33.05 -19.10 7.10
CA ILE A 529 32.32 -19.92 8.06
C ILE A 529 32.48 -21.38 7.63
N ALA A 530 32.99 -22.24 8.51
CA ALA A 530 33.06 -23.67 8.24
C ALA A 530 31.65 -24.27 8.25
N LEU A 531 31.32 -25.13 7.29
CA LEU A 531 29.99 -25.75 7.20
C LEU A 531 29.68 -26.68 8.40
N SER A 532 30.71 -27.19 9.08
CA SER A 532 30.59 -27.94 10.34
C SER A 532 30.04 -27.10 11.50
N ASP A 533 30.21 -25.78 11.45
CA ASP A 533 29.84 -24.87 12.52
C ASP A 533 28.41 -24.32 12.33
N VAL A 534 27.71 -24.76 11.28
CA VAL A 534 26.33 -24.38 10.99
C VAL A 534 25.37 -25.37 11.66
N ALA A 535 24.60 -24.90 12.64
CA ALA A 535 23.60 -25.72 13.31
C ALA A 535 22.28 -25.76 12.53
N THR A 536 21.74 -24.59 12.15
CA THR A 536 20.49 -24.48 11.39
C THR A 536 20.49 -23.30 10.42
N VAL A 537 19.74 -23.45 9.32
CA VAL A 537 19.42 -22.35 8.38
C VAL A 537 17.94 -21.99 8.57
N GLU A 538 17.67 -20.81 9.10
CA GLU A 538 16.32 -20.26 9.31
C GLU A 538 15.95 -19.26 8.21
N ILE A 539 14.68 -19.23 7.82
CA ILE A 539 14.13 -18.31 6.83
C ILE A 539 13.13 -17.41 7.53
N ASN A 540 13.43 -16.12 7.66
CA ASN A 540 12.57 -15.16 8.34
C ASN A 540 11.98 -14.15 7.37
N GLN A 541 10.67 -13.91 7.45
CA GLN A 541 10.04 -12.84 6.69
C GLN A 541 10.27 -11.50 7.41
N ILE A 542 10.91 -10.54 6.74
CA ILE A 542 11.28 -9.25 7.34
C ILE A 542 10.54 -8.06 6.75
N GLY A 543 9.71 -8.26 5.71
CA GLY A 543 8.89 -7.19 5.17
C GLY A 543 8.32 -7.49 3.78
N TYR A 544 7.96 -6.43 3.07
CA TYR A 544 7.36 -6.48 1.73
C TYR A 544 8.07 -5.53 0.78
N SER A 545 8.32 -5.99 -0.46
CA SER A 545 8.76 -5.13 -1.57
C SER A 545 7.71 -5.19 -2.67
N GLY A 546 6.82 -4.19 -2.68
CA GLY A 546 5.65 -4.18 -3.56
C GLY A 546 4.66 -5.30 -3.18
N ARG A 547 4.67 -6.40 -3.95
CA ARG A 547 3.74 -7.53 -3.78
C ARG A 547 4.40 -8.84 -3.33
N HIS A 548 5.73 -8.88 -3.27
CA HIS A 548 6.47 -10.06 -2.85
C HIS A 548 6.94 -9.86 -1.40
N ALA A 549 6.82 -10.90 -0.59
CA ALA A 549 7.42 -10.91 0.74
C ALA A 549 8.94 -10.98 0.62
N LEU A 550 9.61 -10.30 1.54
CA LEU A 550 11.05 -10.26 1.68
C LEU A 550 11.47 -11.24 2.76
N PHE A 551 12.32 -12.19 2.40
CA PHE A 551 12.81 -13.26 3.27
C PHE A 551 14.31 -13.12 3.51
N GLU A 552 14.71 -13.04 4.77
CA GLU A 552 16.10 -13.06 5.20
C GLU A 552 16.52 -14.49 5.55
N LEU A 553 17.74 -14.86 5.16
CA LEU A 553 18.35 -16.15 5.50
C LEU A 553 19.28 -15.95 6.69
N LEU A 554 18.99 -16.64 7.80
CA LEU A 554 19.76 -16.59 9.03
C LEU A 554 20.49 -17.92 9.24
N LEU A 555 21.81 -17.86 9.39
CA LEU A 555 22.58 -18.98 9.88
C LEU A 555 22.68 -18.91 11.39
N LYS A 556 22.32 -19.99 12.05
CA LYS A 556 22.61 -20.21 13.45
C LYS A 556 23.85 -21.09 13.55
N SER A 557 24.91 -20.55 14.13
CA SER A 557 26.12 -21.30 14.43
C SER A 557 25.88 -22.27 15.59
N THR A 558 26.68 -23.34 15.68
CA THR A 558 26.73 -24.26 16.82
C THR A 558 27.09 -23.56 18.14
N SER A 559 27.76 -22.41 18.07
CA SER A 559 28.04 -21.52 19.21
C SER A 559 26.84 -20.65 19.64
N GLY A 560 25.75 -20.67 18.86
CA GLY A 560 24.55 -19.84 19.07
C GLY A 560 24.58 -18.48 18.37
N GLU A 561 25.69 -18.10 17.71
CA GLU A 561 25.77 -16.84 16.95
C GLU A 561 24.84 -16.86 15.73
N ARG A 562 24.07 -15.79 15.51
CA ARG A 562 23.20 -15.63 14.34
C ARG A 562 23.85 -14.71 13.31
N THR A 563 24.06 -15.21 12.11
CA THR A 563 24.64 -14.44 11.00
C THR A 563 23.66 -14.38 9.84
N VAL A 564 23.28 -13.16 9.45
CA VAL A 564 22.54 -12.92 8.20
C VAL A 564 23.41 -13.30 7.02
N LEU A 565 22.91 -14.13 6.12
CA LEU A 565 23.62 -14.59 4.93
C LEU A 565 23.62 -13.53 3.84
N LEU A 566 22.41 -13.25 3.34
CA LEU A 566 22.11 -12.33 2.26
C LEU A 566 21.13 -11.29 2.77
N GLN A 567 21.14 -10.11 2.16
CA GLN A 567 19.99 -9.22 2.25
C GLN A 567 18.69 -9.91 1.83
N PRO A 568 17.54 -9.42 2.31
CA PRO A 568 16.23 -9.99 2.03
C PRO A 568 15.99 -10.34 0.55
N LEU A 569 15.67 -11.61 0.32
CA LEU A 569 15.33 -12.19 -0.97
C LEU A 569 13.85 -11.97 -1.28
N LYS A 570 13.53 -11.67 -2.53
CA LYS A 570 12.14 -11.55 -2.99
C LYS A 570 11.59 -12.95 -3.23
N GLY A 571 10.54 -13.30 -2.48
CA GLY A 571 9.87 -14.59 -2.59
C GLY A 571 10.53 -15.70 -1.75
N ARG A 572 9.68 -16.52 -1.16
CA ARG A 572 10.01 -17.66 -0.30
C ARG A 572 10.69 -18.77 -1.07
N GLN A 573 10.26 -19.05 -2.30
CA GLN A 573 10.79 -20.15 -3.11
C GLN A 573 12.29 -19.97 -3.39
N ALA A 574 12.74 -18.75 -3.69
CA ALA A 574 14.16 -18.45 -3.87
C ALA A 574 14.96 -18.62 -2.58
N ALA A 575 14.40 -18.23 -1.44
CA ALA A 575 15.02 -18.44 -0.13
C ALA A 575 15.13 -19.94 0.21
N GLU A 576 14.10 -20.73 -0.10
CA GLU A 576 14.08 -22.18 0.11
C GLU A 576 15.08 -22.91 -0.78
N ILE A 577 15.26 -22.51 -2.05
CA ILE A 577 16.27 -23.08 -2.95
C ILE A 577 17.68 -22.86 -2.38
N ILE A 578 18.01 -21.63 -1.97
CA ILE A 578 19.33 -21.31 -1.41
C ILE A 578 19.53 -22.01 -0.06
N ALA A 579 18.54 -21.97 0.82
CA ALA A 579 18.60 -22.66 2.12
C ALA A 579 18.74 -24.18 1.97
N GLY A 580 18.04 -24.77 1.00
CA GLY A 580 18.11 -26.19 0.67
C GLY A 580 19.50 -26.58 0.18
N GLU A 581 20.12 -25.78 -0.69
CA GLU A 581 21.50 -26.03 -1.15
C GLU A 581 22.51 -25.98 0.00
N ILE A 582 22.39 -24.99 0.89
CA ILE A 582 23.26 -24.88 2.08
C ILE A 582 23.05 -26.11 2.99
N ARG A 583 21.80 -26.50 3.28
CA ARG A 583 21.50 -27.66 4.13
C ARG A 583 22.08 -28.95 3.56
N ARG A 584 21.90 -29.21 2.26
CA ARG A 584 22.47 -30.39 1.58
C ARG A 584 23.99 -30.47 1.76
N ARG A 585 24.69 -29.34 1.60
CA ARG A 585 26.16 -29.29 1.74
C ARG A 585 26.62 -29.40 3.20
N VAL A 586 25.85 -28.86 4.15
CA VAL A 586 26.10 -29.05 5.60
C VAL A 586 25.96 -30.54 5.96
N GLU A 587 24.90 -31.20 5.52
CA GLU A 587 24.69 -32.64 5.75
C GLU A 587 25.84 -33.48 5.17
N ALA A 588 26.28 -33.18 3.93
CA ALA A 588 27.40 -33.85 3.28
C ALA A 588 28.78 -33.55 3.94
N ALA A 589 28.95 -32.38 4.57
CA ALA A 589 30.15 -32.06 5.34
C ALA A 589 30.17 -32.80 6.68
N CYS A 590 29.02 -32.88 7.37
CA CYS A 590 28.88 -33.61 8.62
C CYS A 590 29.05 -35.13 8.45
N SER A 591 28.57 -35.72 7.34
CA SER A 591 28.79 -37.15 7.06
C SER A 591 30.27 -37.46 6.85
N ARG A 592 30.96 -36.67 6.01
CA ARG A 592 32.41 -36.82 5.75
C ARG A 592 33.25 -36.65 7.02
N ALA A 593 32.85 -35.75 7.92
CA ALA A 593 33.53 -35.58 9.20
C ALA A 593 33.38 -36.80 10.13
N ARG A 594 32.22 -37.49 10.10
CA ARG A 594 32.02 -38.75 10.84
C ARG A 594 32.84 -39.89 10.24
N ASP A 595 32.78 -40.07 8.92
CA ASP A 595 33.51 -41.15 8.23
C ASP A 595 35.03 -41.00 8.40
N GLY A 596 35.54 -39.77 8.38
CA GLY A 596 36.96 -39.47 8.64
C GLY A 596 37.38 -39.55 10.12
N ALA A 597 36.43 -39.58 11.06
CA ALA A 597 36.70 -39.87 12.48
C ALA A 597 36.71 -41.38 12.73
N GLU A 598 35.84 -42.14 12.07
CA GLU A 598 35.82 -43.60 12.10
C GLU A 598 37.06 -44.21 11.43
N ALA A 599 37.52 -43.65 10.31
CA ALA A 599 38.76 -44.07 9.64
C ALA A 599 40.04 -43.78 10.44
N ARG A 600 40.00 -42.85 11.41
CA ARG A 600 41.10 -42.57 12.36
C ARG A 600 41.01 -43.38 13.66
N GLY A 601 39.94 -44.16 13.82
CA GLY A 601 39.67 -45.02 14.96
C GLY A 601 40.07 -46.49 14.73
N THR A 602 41.24 -46.78 14.16
CA THR A 602 41.85 -48.12 14.28
C THR A 602 42.64 -48.21 15.59
N SER A 603 42.16 -49.07 16.48
CA SER A 603 42.56 -49.40 17.86
C SER A 603 44.06 -49.30 18.23
N PRO A 604 44.41 -48.73 19.42
CA PRO A 604 45.66 -48.99 20.12
C PRO A 604 45.50 -50.18 21.08
N THR A 605 45.38 -51.40 20.56
CA THR A 605 45.40 -52.62 21.40
C THR A 605 46.12 -53.77 20.69
N ASP A 606 47.44 -53.68 20.48
CA ASP A 606 48.27 -54.91 20.43
C ASP A 606 49.81 -54.72 20.50
N GLU A 607 50.34 -53.65 21.10
CA GLU A 607 51.80 -53.46 21.21
C GLU A 607 52.40 -53.60 22.63
N ARG A 608 51.65 -54.13 23.60
CA ARG A 608 52.15 -54.35 24.98
C ARG A 608 52.54 -55.80 25.32
N SER A 609 52.48 -56.74 24.39
CA SER A 609 52.84 -58.15 24.64
C SER A 609 54.22 -58.57 24.10
N ALA A 610 54.93 -57.71 23.36
CA ALA A 610 56.16 -58.09 22.66
C ALA A 610 57.50 -57.70 23.34
N TRP A 611 57.51 -57.03 24.50
CA TRP A 611 58.75 -56.56 25.15
C TRP A 611 59.11 -57.22 26.49
N ARG A 612 58.56 -58.41 26.78
CA ARG A 612 58.91 -59.18 27.99
C ARG A 612 59.37 -60.61 27.67
N LYS A 613 60.37 -60.75 26.79
CA LYS A 613 61.15 -62.00 26.58
C LYS A 613 62.41 -61.74 25.73
N SER A 614 63.46 -61.17 26.32
CA SER A 614 64.86 -61.45 25.94
C SER A 614 65.86 -60.77 26.90
N SER A 615 66.74 -61.59 27.50
CA SER A 615 68.05 -61.28 28.15
C SER A 615 68.04 -60.38 29.41
N THR A 616 68.48 -60.75 30.62
CA THR A 616 69.61 -61.60 31.08
C THR A 616 70.87 -61.56 30.24
#